data_AF-A0A4Q5WQJ1-F1
#
_entry.id   AF-A0A4Q5WQJ1-F1
#
_cell.length_a   1.000
_cell.length_b   1.000
_cell.length_c   1.000
_cell.angle_alpha   90.00
_cell.angle_beta   90.00
_cell.angle_gamma   90.00
#
_symmetry.space_group_name_H-M   'P 1'
#
loop_
_entity.id
_entity.type
_entity.pdbx_description
1 polymer ?
#
loop_
_entity_poly.entity_id
_entity_poly.type
_entity_poly.pdbx_seq_one_letter_code
_entity_poly.pdbx_strand_id
1 'polypeptide(L)'
;YRAGFKHVAHGPMPVDLIREDGEQAVKRGLAWLFEDASWPLERGTTPGHPNLAFNLTIFSQLLGTPLEPELKGHVLMLEDVGEYMYRIDRYFYHVTSNANVRACAGIRLGRCSAVPKNDPDFELTEEDVARFWCERAGIPYLGRADIGHDSDNKVVPFG
;
A
#
# COMPACT_ATOMS: atom_id res chain seq x y z
N TYR A 1 2.38 -4.80 14.48
CA TYR A 1 2.76 -6.20 14.64
C TYR A 1 4.08 -6.39 15.41
N ARG A 2 5.19 -5.68 15.10
CA ARG A 2 6.48 -5.77 15.85
C ARG A 2 6.36 -5.71 17.38
N ALA A 3 5.47 -4.87 17.90
CA ALA A 3 5.22 -4.72 19.34
C ALA A 3 4.28 -5.80 19.94
N GLY A 4 3.97 -6.88 19.21
CA GLY A 4 3.12 -7.99 19.68
C GLY A 4 1.61 -7.79 19.54
N PHE A 5 1.17 -6.67 18.96
CA PHE A 5 -0.24 -6.46 18.62
C PHE A 5 -0.69 -7.44 17.55
N LYS A 6 -1.69 -8.27 17.89
CA LYS A 6 -2.21 -9.35 17.04
C LYS A 6 -3.15 -8.88 15.92
N HIS A 7 -3.91 -7.82 16.18
CA HIS A 7 -4.87 -7.26 15.23
C HIS A 7 -4.35 -5.91 14.73
N VAL A 8 -3.39 -5.97 13.81
CA VAL A 8 -2.90 -4.79 13.08
C VAL A 8 -3.09 -5.04 11.61
N ALA A 9 -3.81 -4.14 10.95
CA ALA A 9 -4.06 -4.22 9.52
C ALA A 9 -4.17 -2.81 8.92
N HIS A 10 -3.84 -2.72 7.64
CA HIS A 10 -4.37 -1.68 6.76
C HIS A 10 -5.83 -1.98 6.43
N GLY A 11 -6.66 -0.97 6.27
CA GLY A 11 -8.04 -1.15 5.82
C GLY A 11 -8.89 0.11 5.91
N PRO A 12 -10.21 -0.01 5.71
CA PRO A 12 -11.17 1.09 5.82
C PRO A 12 -11.23 1.73 7.21
N MET A 13 -11.59 3.01 7.24
CA MET A 13 -11.67 3.84 8.44
C MET A 13 -13.08 4.44 8.62
N PRO A 14 -13.48 4.86 9.84
CA PRO A 14 -14.81 5.46 10.06
C PRO A 14 -15.12 6.67 9.17
N VAL A 15 -14.09 7.42 8.76
CA VAL A 15 -14.24 8.57 7.86
C VAL A 15 -14.79 8.16 6.48
N ASP A 16 -14.62 6.91 6.06
CA ASP A 16 -15.10 6.44 4.76
C ASP A 16 -16.63 6.46 4.65
N LEU A 17 -17.38 6.57 5.76
CA LEU A 17 -18.84 6.76 5.76
C LEU A 17 -19.30 7.97 4.94
N ILE A 18 -18.44 8.97 4.73
CA ILE A 18 -18.79 10.17 3.95
C ILE A 18 -18.68 9.94 2.44
N ARG A 19 -18.12 8.81 2.01
CA ARG A 19 -17.94 8.45 0.59
C ARG A 19 -19.20 7.78 0.05
N GLU A 20 -19.34 7.82 -1.27
CA GLU A 20 -20.27 6.94 -1.98
C GLU A 20 -19.92 5.46 -1.66
N ASP A 21 -20.93 4.67 -1.32
CA ASP A 21 -20.80 3.29 -0.83
C ASP A 21 -19.91 3.12 0.43
N GLY A 22 -19.69 4.20 1.19
CA GLY A 22 -18.87 4.22 2.40
C GLY A 22 -19.29 3.23 3.49
N GLU A 23 -20.59 2.90 3.57
CA GLU A 23 -21.08 1.88 4.50
C GLU A 23 -20.43 0.50 4.25
N GLN A 24 -20.18 0.14 3.00
CA GLN A 24 -19.57 -1.16 2.66
C GLN A 24 -18.08 -1.19 3.06
N ALA A 25 -17.40 -0.06 2.93
CA ALA A 25 -16.03 0.11 3.42
C ALA A 25 -15.97 -0.13 4.94
N VAL A 26 -16.83 0.54 5.70
CA VAL A 26 -16.85 0.37 7.17
C VAL A 26 -17.28 -1.03 7.58
N LYS A 27 -18.27 -1.64 6.89
CA LYS A 27 -18.65 -3.04 7.11
C LYS A 27 -17.49 -4.01 6.90
N ARG A 28 -16.62 -3.80 5.90
CA ARG A 28 -15.39 -4.60 5.71
C ARG A 28 -14.47 -4.53 6.93
N GLY A 29 -14.22 -3.33 7.44
CA GLY A 29 -13.37 -3.13 8.62
C GLY A 29 -13.95 -3.80 9.87
N LEU A 30 -15.26 -3.65 10.10
CA LEU A 30 -15.95 -4.28 11.22
C LEU A 30 -15.96 -5.81 11.11
N ALA A 31 -16.21 -6.36 9.91
CA ALA A 31 -16.20 -7.80 9.68
C ALA A 31 -14.83 -8.43 9.97
N TRP A 32 -13.73 -7.74 9.62
CA TRP A 32 -12.39 -8.22 9.98
C TRP A 32 -12.13 -8.16 11.49
N LEU A 33 -12.57 -7.10 12.17
CA LEU A 33 -12.33 -6.91 13.59
C LEU A 33 -13.15 -7.85 14.49
N PHE A 34 -14.38 -8.19 14.09
CA PHE A 34 -15.34 -8.84 14.98
C PHE A 34 -15.83 -10.21 14.50
N GLU A 35 -15.66 -10.54 13.22
CA GLU A 35 -16.28 -11.73 12.62
C GLU A 35 -15.25 -12.76 12.09
N ASP A 36 -13.94 -12.51 12.28
CA ASP A 36 -12.84 -13.31 11.70
C ASP A 36 -13.05 -13.59 10.19
N ALA A 37 -13.70 -12.66 9.50
CA ALA A 37 -14.13 -12.85 8.12
C ALA A 37 -12.95 -12.74 7.15
N SER A 38 -12.89 -13.64 6.17
CA SER A 38 -11.84 -13.66 5.14
C SER A 38 -12.22 -12.95 3.82
N TRP A 39 -13.51 -12.72 3.58
CA TRP A 39 -14.00 -11.97 2.41
C TRP A 39 -13.56 -10.49 2.32
N PRO A 40 -13.24 -9.75 3.41
CA PRO A 40 -12.77 -8.38 3.31
C PRO A 40 -11.27 -8.28 2.97
N LEU A 41 -10.54 -9.40 2.97
CA LEU A 41 -9.10 -9.43 2.79
C LEU A 41 -8.68 -9.17 1.34
N GLU A 42 -7.52 -8.54 1.18
CA GLU A 42 -6.87 -8.42 -0.11
C GLU A 42 -6.47 -9.79 -0.66
N ARG A 43 -6.65 -9.98 -1.97
CA ARG A 43 -6.27 -11.23 -2.63
C ARG A 43 -4.77 -11.47 -2.48
N GLY A 44 -4.40 -12.71 -2.19
CA GLY A 44 -3.00 -13.11 -2.07
C GLY A 44 -2.41 -12.90 -0.66
N THR A 45 -3.13 -12.28 0.27
CA THR A 45 -2.75 -12.37 1.68
C THR A 45 -3.00 -13.80 2.14
N THR A 46 -1.93 -14.55 2.41
CA THR A 46 -2.00 -15.96 2.78
C THR A 46 -1.20 -16.21 4.07
N PRO A 47 -1.67 -17.09 4.97
CA PRO A 47 -0.91 -17.45 6.15
C PRO A 47 0.49 -17.95 5.78
N GLY A 48 1.52 -17.43 6.45
CA GLY A 48 2.92 -17.78 6.21
C GLY A 48 3.63 -16.92 5.16
N HIS A 49 2.92 -16.04 4.45
CA HIS A 49 3.50 -15.03 3.57
C HIS A 49 3.23 -13.64 4.15
N PRO A 50 4.23 -13.01 4.79
CA PRO A 50 3.96 -11.79 5.52
C PRO A 50 3.66 -10.63 4.56
N ASN A 51 2.68 -9.79 4.91
CA ASN A 51 2.26 -8.67 4.06
C ASN A 51 2.30 -7.36 4.84
N LEU A 52 2.52 -6.27 4.12
CA LEU A 52 2.36 -4.90 4.62
C LEU A 52 1.70 -4.06 3.55
N ALA A 53 0.84 -3.14 3.95
CA ALA A 53 0.22 -2.18 3.05
C ALA A 53 0.33 -0.78 3.64
N PHE A 54 0.73 0.19 2.83
CA PHE A 54 0.90 1.57 3.26
C PHE A 54 0.49 2.57 2.19
N ASN A 55 0.12 3.76 2.64
CA ASN A 55 0.21 4.94 1.80
C ASN A 55 1.69 5.21 1.42
N LEU A 56 1.97 5.43 0.14
CA LEU A 56 3.32 5.60 -0.42
C LEU A 56 4.04 6.79 0.19
N THR A 57 3.37 7.94 0.27
CA THR A 57 3.91 9.15 0.92
C THR A 57 4.29 8.88 2.37
N ILE A 58 3.38 8.30 3.16
CA ILE A 58 3.63 7.99 4.57
C ILE A 58 4.77 6.97 4.72
N PHE A 59 4.77 5.90 3.91
CA PHE A 59 5.83 4.90 3.95
C PHE A 59 7.20 5.49 3.66
N SER A 60 7.30 6.36 2.64
CA SER A 60 8.52 7.11 2.34
C SER A 60 9.02 7.92 3.53
N GLN A 61 8.16 8.43 4.41
CA GLN A 61 8.56 9.17 5.61
C GLN A 61 8.90 8.27 6.81
N LEU A 62 8.49 7.00 6.79
CA LEU A 62 8.84 6.04 7.85
C LEU A 62 10.26 5.47 7.66
N LEU A 63 10.74 5.39 6.42
CA LEU A 63 12.06 4.87 6.10
C LEU A 63 13.16 5.69 6.78
N GLY A 64 14.08 5.00 7.46
CA GLY A 64 15.15 5.59 8.26
C GLY A 64 14.74 6.01 9.68
N THR A 65 13.47 5.84 10.06
CA THR A 65 12.99 6.17 11.41
C THR A 65 12.93 4.93 12.31
N PRO A 66 12.83 5.07 13.64
CA PRO A 66 12.61 3.93 14.55
C PRO A 66 11.31 3.13 14.29
N LEU A 67 10.39 3.70 13.50
CA LEU A 67 9.11 3.09 13.14
C LEU A 67 9.19 2.28 11.83
N GLU A 68 10.34 2.28 11.14
CA GLU A 68 10.56 1.47 9.94
C GLU A 68 10.32 -0.02 10.25
N PRO A 69 9.45 -0.71 9.48
CA PRO A 69 9.18 -2.13 9.67
C PRO A 69 10.32 -3.00 9.12
N GLU A 70 10.41 -4.25 9.61
CA GLU A 70 11.18 -5.29 8.92
C GLU A 70 10.44 -5.68 7.63
N LEU A 71 11.15 -5.67 6.50
CA LEU A 71 10.56 -5.91 5.18
C LEU A 71 11.03 -7.21 4.55
N LYS A 72 12.05 -7.88 5.09
CA LYS A 72 12.57 -9.10 4.52
C LYS A 72 11.47 -10.14 4.34
N GLY A 73 11.31 -10.61 3.10
CA GLY A 73 10.30 -11.62 2.74
C GLY A 73 8.84 -11.14 2.78
N HIS A 74 8.59 -9.85 3.05
CA HIS A 74 7.24 -9.30 3.03
C HIS A 74 6.82 -8.90 1.61
N VAL A 75 5.55 -9.09 1.26
CA VAL A 75 4.95 -8.38 0.11
C VAL A 75 4.57 -6.98 0.59
N LEU A 76 5.13 -5.96 -0.07
CA LEU A 76 4.87 -4.56 0.24
C LEU A 76 3.83 -3.99 -0.75
N MET A 77 2.67 -3.58 -0.25
CA MET A 77 1.61 -2.98 -1.05
C MET A 77 1.60 -1.46 -0.81
N LEU A 78 1.58 -0.67 -1.88
CA LEU A 78 1.66 0.79 -1.82
C LEU A 78 0.48 1.42 -2.56
N GLU A 79 -0.13 2.45 -2.00
CA GLU A 79 -1.20 3.24 -2.62
C GLU A 79 -1.01 4.73 -2.33
N ASP A 80 -1.67 5.65 -3.04
CA ASP A 80 -1.61 7.07 -2.67
C ASP A 80 -2.83 7.87 -3.14
N VAL A 81 -2.97 9.11 -2.67
CA VAL A 81 -4.05 10.01 -3.08
C VAL A 81 -3.57 11.46 -3.19
N GLY A 82 -3.99 12.16 -4.23
CA GLY A 82 -3.80 13.61 -4.35
C GLY A 82 -2.37 14.06 -4.67
N GLU A 83 -1.47 13.12 -4.96
CA GLU A 83 -0.07 13.41 -5.29
C GLU A 83 0.12 13.59 -6.80
N TYR A 84 0.90 14.59 -7.19
CA TYR A 84 1.33 14.76 -8.58
C TYR A 84 2.26 13.62 -9.02
N MET A 85 2.32 13.33 -10.32
CA MET A 85 3.14 12.24 -10.85
C MET A 85 4.63 12.37 -10.51
N TYR A 86 5.22 13.56 -10.58
CA TYR A 86 6.63 13.77 -10.17
C TYR A 86 6.88 13.49 -8.68
N ARG A 87 5.83 13.53 -7.84
CA ARG A 87 5.95 13.20 -6.42
C ARG A 87 5.89 11.69 -6.22
N ILE A 88 4.95 11.02 -6.89
CA ILE A 88 4.88 9.55 -6.94
C ILE A 88 6.23 9.00 -7.41
N ASP A 89 6.80 9.54 -8.50
CA ASP A 89 8.14 9.19 -8.98
C ASP A 89 9.24 9.40 -7.94
N ARG A 90 9.27 10.57 -7.30
CA ARG A 90 10.23 10.86 -6.23
C ARG A 90 10.11 9.92 -5.04
N TYR A 91 8.89 9.53 -4.65
CA TYR A 91 8.65 8.59 -3.56
C TYR A 91 9.09 7.19 -3.95
N PHE A 92 8.78 6.72 -5.17
CA PHE A 92 9.27 5.42 -5.65
C PHE A 92 10.79 5.37 -5.75
N TYR A 93 11.44 6.44 -6.23
CA TYR A 93 12.89 6.57 -6.18
C TYR A 93 13.41 6.39 -4.74
N HIS A 94 12.86 7.13 -3.77
CA HIS A 94 13.31 7.06 -2.39
C HIS A 94 13.09 5.66 -1.78
N VAL A 95 11.87 5.14 -1.90
CA VAL A 95 11.44 3.85 -1.34
C VAL A 95 12.28 2.70 -1.91
N THR A 96 12.41 2.60 -3.23
CA THR A 96 13.15 1.50 -3.87
C THR A 96 14.68 1.64 -3.72
N SER A 97 15.18 2.83 -3.35
CA SER A 97 16.59 3.05 -3.02
C SER A 97 16.98 2.55 -1.62
N ASN A 98 16.02 2.31 -0.73
CA ASN A 98 16.30 1.83 0.62
C ASN A 98 16.65 0.32 0.63
N ALA A 99 17.75 -0.05 1.30
CA ALA A 99 18.26 -1.41 1.36
C ALA A 99 17.30 -2.41 2.05
N ASN A 100 16.55 -1.98 3.07
CA ASN A 100 15.55 -2.80 3.73
C ASN A 100 14.37 -3.09 2.79
N VAL A 101 13.92 -2.09 2.03
CA VAL A 101 12.86 -2.28 1.02
C VAL A 101 13.30 -3.27 -0.06
N ARG A 102 14.56 -3.25 -0.47
CA ARG A 102 15.11 -4.22 -1.43
C ARG A 102 15.12 -5.67 -0.95
N ALA A 103 14.94 -5.90 0.36
CA ALA A 103 14.82 -7.25 0.92
C ALA A 103 13.38 -7.80 0.89
N CYS A 104 12.39 -7.01 0.48
CA CYS A 104 11.01 -7.47 0.36
C CYS A 104 10.85 -8.58 -0.69
N ALA A 105 9.81 -9.39 -0.56
CA ALA A 105 9.46 -10.41 -1.55
C ALA A 105 9.00 -9.80 -2.88
N GLY A 106 8.55 -8.56 -2.83
CA GLY A 106 8.17 -7.76 -4.00
C GLY A 106 7.17 -6.67 -3.63
N ILE A 107 6.90 -5.79 -4.59
CA ILE A 107 5.98 -4.67 -4.45
C ILE A 107 4.71 -4.91 -5.26
N ARG A 108 3.55 -4.60 -4.68
CA ARG A 108 2.28 -4.44 -5.40
C ARG A 108 1.82 -2.99 -5.33
N LEU A 109 1.20 -2.50 -6.40
CA LEU A 109 0.68 -1.14 -6.46
C LEU A 109 -0.85 -1.12 -6.39
N GLY A 110 -1.37 -0.47 -5.36
CA GLY A 110 -2.78 -0.10 -5.24
C GLY A 110 -3.16 1.02 -6.18
N ARG A 111 -4.29 1.67 -5.89
CA ARG A 111 -4.79 2.80 -6.67
C ARG A 111 -4.11 4.09 -6.21
N CYS A 112 -3.44 4.79 -7.11
CA CYS A 112 -3.07 6.19 -6.91
C CYS A 112 -4.20 7.07 -7.46
N SER A 113 -4.99 7.67 -6.57
CA SER A 113 -6.22 8.39 -6.96
C SER A 113 -6.07 9.90 -6.84
N ALA A 114 -6.98 10.64 -7.47
CA ALA A 114 -6.99 12.12 -7.47
C ALA A 114 -5.64 12.76 -7.88
N VAL A 115 -4.87 12.10 -8.75
CA VAL A 115 -3.59 12.59 -9.28
C VAL A 115 -3.83 13.89 -10.06
N PRO A 116 -3.30 15.04 -9.59
CA PRO A 116 -3.43 16.29 -10.34
C PRO A 116 -2.61 16.26 -11.63
N LYS A 117 -3.07 16.96 -12.67
CA LYS A 117 -2.34 17.05 -13.95
C LYS A 117 -1.04 17.82 -13.80
N ASN A 118 0.01 17.31 -14.43
CA ASN A 118 1.28 17.99 -14.55
C ASN A 118 1.33 18.92 -15.76
N ASP A 119 2.09 20.01 -15.64
CA ASP A 119 2.42 20.92 -16.75
C ASP A 119 3.94 21.23 -16.71
N PRO A 120 4.73 20.75 -17.68
CA PRO A 120 4.34 19.84 -18.76
C PRO A 120 3.84 18.49 -18.22
N ASP A 121 3.13 17.74 -19.06
CA ASP A 121 2.70 16.38 -18.70
C ASP A 121 3.90 15.51 -18.31
N PHE A 122 3.70 14.62 -17.34
CA PHE A 122 4.72 13.68 -16.91
C PHE A 122 4.85 12.49 -17.88
N GLU A 123 3.86 12.28 -18.74
CA GLU A 123 3.82 11.27 -19.83
C GLU A 123 3.81 9.79 -19.39
N LEU A 124 4.10 9.50 -18.12
CA LEU A 124 4.08 8.15 -17.54
C LEU A 124 2.92 8.01 -16.54
N THR A 125 2.41 6.78 -16.42
CA THR A 125 1.46 6.42 -15.36
C THR A 125 2.17 6.06 -14.05
N GLU A 126 1.42 5.95 -12.95
CA GLU A 126 1.94 5.50 -11.65
C GLU A 126 2.49 4.06 -11.71
N GLU A 127 1.91 3.23 -12.57
CA GLU A 127 2.39 1.86 -12.75
C GLU A 127 3.66 1.78 -13.60
N ASP A 128 3.79 2.64 -14.61
CA ASP A 128 5.04 2.74 -15.37
C ASP A 128 6.20 3.16 -14.45
N VAL A 129 5.97 4.16 -13.59
CA VAL A 129 6.91 4.61 -12.56
C VAL A 129 7.27 3.48 -11.59
N ALA A 130 6.27 2.78 -11.05
CA ALA A 130 6.51 1.70 -10.10
C ALA A 130 7.32 0.57 -10.73
N ARG A 131 6.97 0.14 -11.95
CA ARG A 131 7.70 -0.89 -12.70
C ARG A 131 9.13 -0.47 -12.97
N PHE A 132 9.33 0.75 -13.45
CA PHE A 132 10.66 1.31 -13.75
C PHE A 132 11.58 1.28 -12.52
N TRP A 133 11.11 1.76 -11.37
CA TRP A 133 11.92 1.79 -10.14
C TRP A 133 12.12 0.41 -9.52
N CYS A 134 11.11 -0.45 -9.58
CA CYS A 134 11.24 -1.85 -9.15
C CYS A 134 12.31 -2.58 -9.95
N GLU A 135 12.27 -2.49 -11.28
CA GLU A 135 13.27 -3.09 -12.17
C GLU A 135 14.67 -2.56 -11.85
N ARG A 136 14.83 -1.24 -11.74
CA ARG A 136 16.13 -0.61 -11.47
C ARG A 136 16.71 -0.97 -10.09
N ALA A 137 15.86 -1.21 -9.11
CA ALA A 137 16.27 -1.61 -7.76
C ALA A 137 16.45 -3.13 -7.59
N GLY A 138 16.05 -3.94 -8.59
CA GLY A 138 16.04 -5.40 -8.48
C GLY A 138 14.93 -5.94 -7.59
N ILE A 139 13.83 -5.20 -7.44
CA ILE A 139 12.66 -5.59 -6.64
C ILE A 139 11.60 -6.18 -7.57
N PRO A 140 11.04 -7.38 -7.29
CA PRO A 140 9.94 -7.92 -8.09
C PRO A 140 8.70 -7.02 -8.02
N TYR A 141 8.19 -6.57 -9.18
CA TYR A 141 6.86 -5.98 -9.27
C TYR A 141 5.83 -7.10 -9.44
N LEU A 142 4.96 -7.25 -8.45
CA LEU A 142 4.02 -8.37 -8.33
C LEU A 142 2.61 -8.04 -8.87
N GLY A 143 2.45 -6.88 -9.52
CA GLY A 143 1.17 -6.44 -10.09
C GLY A 143 0.37 -5.53 -9.17
N ARG A 144 -0.91 -5.38 -9.49
CA ARG A 144 -1.82 -4.48 -8.74
C ARG A 144 -2.29 -5.09 -7.43
N ALA A 145 -2.60 -4.25 -6.44
CA ALA A 145 -3.30 -4.59 -5.20
C ALA A 145 -4.67 -3.89 -5.15
N ASP A 146 -5.66 -4.50 -4.49
CA ASP A 146 -7.01 -3.93 -4.33
C ASP A 146 -7.11 -3.00 -3.09
N ILE A 147 -6.18 -2.05 -2.99
CA ILE A 147 -6.15 -1.06 -1.90
C ILE A 147 -6.11 0.37 -2.47
N GLY A 148 -6.65 1.33 -1.71
CA GLY A 148 -6.66 2.73 -2.12
C GLY A 148 -7.56 3.62 -1.27
N HIS A 149 -7.53 4.92 -1.55
CA HIS A 149 -8.42 5.91 -0.94
C HIS A 149 -9.81 5.93 -1.58
N ASP A 150 -10.54 4.83 -1.48
CA ASP A 150 -11.89 4.62 -2.02
C ASP A 150 -12.70 3.65 -1.15
N SER A 151 -13.99 3.54 -1.44
CA SER A 151 -14.88 2.65 -0.69
C SER A 151 -14.46 1.19 -0.83
N ASP A 152 -13.82 0.78 -1.93
CA ASP A 152 -13.42 -0.60 -2.23
C ASP A 152 -12.14 -1.09 -1.53
N ASN A 153 -11.49 -0.24 -0.74
CA ASN A 153 -10.28 -0.57 0.00
C ASN A 153 -10.39 -1.92 0.77
N LYS A 154 -9.50 -2.86 0.46
CA LYS A 154 -9.41 -4.16 1.15
C LYS A 154 -8.59 -4.09 2.43
N VAL A 155 -8.83 -5.07 3.29
CA VAL A 155 -8.07 -5.25 4.52
C VAL A 155 -6.79 -6.02 4.24
N VAL A 156 -5.66 -5.53 4.75
CA VAL A 156 -4.35 -6.21 4.66
C VAL A 156 -3.79 -6.37 6.08
N PRO A 157 -3.91 -7.58 6.68
CA PRO A 157 -3.28 -7.89 7.95
C PRO A 157 -1.75 -7.75 7.85
N PHE A 158 -1.12 -7.19 8.89
CA PHE A 158 0.32 -6.98 8.94
C PHE A 158 1.05 -8.16 9.58
N GLY A 159 2.15 -8.58 8.94
CA GLY A 159 2.92 -9.77 9.31
C GLY A 159 2.40 -11.02 8.62
#